data_AF-A0A3S1BNG2-F1
#
_entry.id   AF-A0A3S1BNG2-F1
#
_cell.length_a   1.000
_cell.length_b   1.000
_cell.length_c   1.000
_cell.angle_alpha   90.00
_cell.angle_beta   90.00
_cell.angle_gamma   90.00
#
_symmetry.space_group_name_H-M   'P 1'
#
loop_
_entity.id
_entity.type
_entity.pdbx_description
1 polymer ?
#
loop_
_entity_poly.entity_id
_entity_poly.type
_entity_poly.pdbx_seq_one_letter_code
_entity_poly.pdbx_strand_id
1 'polypeptide(L)'
;MLVSFGRSGSSFTSDIIAHHPDVFYTFEPLSFMPEWRLIEEKFGPNHLNMSYLGNFSKRVIGSYLSCSFDQDTLVALTNHHNRMTNSTKKLAECLSTQRSSIVYIKCYLQFIEKCQSHRMTFVKTIRFHVKSAHDLMVRFPKLKL
;
A
#
# COMPACT_ATOMS: atom_id res chain seq x y z
N MET A 1 -8.53 -4.46 7.23
CA MET A 1 -8.16 -4.35 5.80
C MET A 1 -9.39 -4.70 5.00
N LEU A 2 -9.62 -4.07 3.86
CA LEU A 2 -10.72 -4.42 2.97
C LEU A 2 -10.17 -4.99 1.67
N VAL A 3 -10.44 -6.26 1.42
CA VAL A 3 -10.12 -6.95 0.17
C VAL A 3 -11.39 -7.06 -0.66
N SER A 4 -11.35 -6.57 -1.88
CA SER A 4 -12.54 -6.52 -2.72
C SER A 4 -12.22 -6.65 -4.21
N PHE A 5 -13.27 -6.76 -5.02
CA PHE A 5 -13.18 -6.60 -6.47
C PHE A 5 -13.51 -5.15 -6.86
N GLY A 6 -13.08 -4.76 -8.06
CA GLY A 6 -13.40 -3.45 -8.61
C GLY A 6 -14.91 -3.24 -8.71
N ARG A 7 -15.37 -1.99 -8.54
CA ARG A 7 -16.80 -1.59 -8.65
C ARG A 7 -17.75 -2.26 -7.65
N SER A 8 -17.23 -2.81 -6.55
CA SER A 8 -18.03 -3.43 -5.46
C SER A 8 -18.59 -2.45 -4.43
N GLY A 9 -18.36 -1.14 -4.59
CA GLY A 9 -18.65 -0.14 -3.56
C GLY A 9 -17.61 -0.05 -2.44
N SER A 10 -16.53 -0.84 -2.51
CA SER A 10 -15.49 -0.88 -1.47
C SER A 10 -14.77 0.46 -1.24
N SER A 11 -14.68 1.32 -2.25
CA SER A 11 -14.15 2.69 -2.07
C SER A 11 -15.07 3.53 -1.17
N PHE A 12 -16.39 3.46 -1.36
CA PHE A 12 -17.35 4.19 -0.53
C PHE A 12 -17.29 3.72 0.94
N THR A 13 -17.32 2.40 1.16
CA THR A 13 -17.16 1.83 2.51
C THR A 13 -15.84 2.25 3.14
N SER A 14 -14.77 2.28 2.36
CA SER A 14 -13.44 2.66 2.86
C SER A 14 -13.35 4.13 3.23
N ASP A 15 -13.96 5.00 2.42
CA ASP A 15 -14.01 6.42 2.71
C ASP A 15 -14.75 6.68 4.01
N ILE A 16 -15.88 6.02 4.28
CA ILE A 16 -16.58 6.12 5.57
C ILE A 16 -15.64 5.77 6.74
N ILE A 17 -14.93 4.65 6.66
CA ILE A 17 -14.01 4.21 7.71
C ILE A 17 -12.85 5.21 7.86
N ALA A 18 -12.33 5.74 6.75
CA ALA A 18 -11.22 6.67 6.72
C ALA A 18 -11.53 8.06 7.31
N HIS A 19 -12.81 8.41 7.51
CA HIS A 19 -13.20 9.65 8.18
C HIS A 19 -12.96 9.62 9.70
N HIS A 20 -12.75 8.44 10.29
CA HIS A 20 -12.46 8.35 11.72
C HIS A 20 -11.03 8.87 12.02
N PRO A 21 -10.83 9.78 12.99
CA PRO A 21 -9.55 10.45 13.22
C PRO A 21 -8.41 9.49 13.59
N ASP A 22 -8.71 8.37 14.24
CA ASP A 22 -7.72 7.36 14.63
C ASP A 22 -7.38 6.33 13.53
N VAL A 23 -7.87 6.53 12.30
CA VAL A 23 -7.63 5.60 11.19
C VAL A 23 -6.60 6.18 10.22
N PHE A 24 -5.45 5.51 10.09
CA PHE A 24 -4.53 5.72 9.00
C PHE A 24 -4.96 4.91 7.79
N TYR A 25 -5.48 5.59 6.77
CA TYR A 25 -6.04 4.95 5.58
C TYR A 25 -5.04 4.89 4.43
N THR A 26 -5.01 3.79 3.68
CA THR A 26 -4.27 3.69 2.42
C THR A 26 -5.17 3.10 1.32
N PHE A 27 -5.28 3.83 0.21
CA PHE A 27 -6.08 3.46 -0.96
C PHE A 27 -5.23 2.72 -1.98
N GLU A 28 -5.56 1.45 -2.21
CA GLU A 28 -5.00 0.59 -3.27
C GLU A 28 -3.47 0.70 -3.42
N PRO A 29 -2.71 0.35 -2.36
CA PRO A 29 -1.26 0.46 -2.36
C PRO A 29 -0.57 -0.45 -3.35
N LEU A 30 -1.28 -1.37 -4.04
CA LEU A 30 -0.72 -2.25 -5.07
C LEU A 30 -0.96 -1.72 -6.49
N SER A 31 -1.62 -0.57 -6.66
CA SER A 31 -1.89 -0.02 -7.99
C SER A 31 -0.66 0.56 -8.69
N PHE A 32 0.41 0.86 -7.95
CA PHE A 32 1.71 1.28 -8.49
C PHE A 32 2.53 0.12 -9.03
N MET A 33 1.99 -1.08 -9.13
CA MET A 33 2.59 -2.05 -10.01
C MET A 33 2.13 -1.64 -11.42
N PRO A 34 2.86 -0.85 -12.24
CA PRO A 34 2.84 -0.97 -13.69
C PRO A 34 4.15 -1.58 -14.22
N GLU A 35 5.15 -1.81 -13.35
CA GLU A 35 6.34 -2.61 -13.68
C GLU A 35 5.99 -4.06 -14.04
N TRP A 36 4.79 -4.56 -13.72
CA TRP A 36 4.32 -5.84 -14.25
C TRP A 36 4.14 -5.82 -15.77
N ARG A 37 3.68 -4.70 -16.36
CA ARG A 37 3.64 -4.57 -17.83
C ARG A 37 5.03 -4.58 -18.41
N LEU A 38 5.97 -3.90 -17.77
CA LEU A 38 7.37 -3.87 -18.21
C LEU A 38 8.07 -5.24 -18.03
N ILE A 39 7.74 -6.00 -16.99
CA ILE A 39 8.24 -7.37 -16.77
C ILE A 39 7.59 -8.35 -17.75
N GLU A 40 6.29 -8.23 -18.00
CA GLU A 40 5.56 -9.04 -18.97
C GLU A 40 6.01 -8.74 -20.41
N GLU A 41 6.27 -7.48 -20.76
CA GLU A 41 6.85 -7.06 -22.04
C GLU A 41 8.31 -7.54 -22.21
N LYS A 42 9.12 -7.53 -21.15
CA LYS A 42 10.55 -7.84 -21.22
C LYS A 42 10.87 -9.33 -21.08
N PHE A 43 10.05 -10.09 -20.36
CA PHE A 43 10.29 -11.52 -20.07
C PHE A 43 9.19 -12.45 -20.59
N GLY A 44 8.10 -11.93 -21.16
CA GLY A 44 7.00 -12.73 -21.71
C GLY A 44 6.06 -13.31 -20.64
N PRO A 45 4.85 -13.74 -21.03
CA PRO A 45 3.78 -14.17 -20.11
C PRO A 45 4.13 -15.42 -19.28
N ASN A 46 5.11 -16.22 -19.73
CA ASN A 46 5.50 -17.48 -19.07
C ASN A 46 6.49 -17.31 -17.91
N HIS A 47 7.01 -16.10 -17.67
CA HIS A 47 7.99 -15.82 -16.62
C HIS A 47 7.43 -15.04 -15.41
N LEU A 48 6.13 -14.75 -15.40
CA LEU A 48 5.47 -14.19 -14.23
C LEU A 48 5.37 -15.26 -13.14
N ASN A 49 6.40 -15.29 -12.28
CA ASN A 49 6.37 -16.11 -11.08
C ASN A 49 5.28 -15.56 -10.14
N MET A 50 4.07 -16.10 -10.26
CA MET A 50 2.92 -15.73 -9.43
C MET A 50 3.19 -15.87 -7.92
N SER A 51 4.11 -16.77 -7.54
CA SER A 51 4.58 -16.88 -6.15
C SER A 51 5.37 -15.65 -5.73
N TYR A 52 6.28 -15.16 -6.58
CA TYR A 52 7.02 -13.92 -6.32
C TYR A 52 6.06 -12.73 -6.20
N LEU A 53 5.10 -12.59 -7.11
CA LEU A 53 4.13 -11.50 -7.08
C LEU A 53 3.28 -11.54 -5.81
N GLY A 54 2.75 -12.72 -5.45
CA GLY A 54 1.98 -12.91 -4.23
C GLY A 54 2.79 -12.57 -2.97
N ASN A 55 4.08 -12.89 -2.94
CA ASN A 55 5.00 -12.56 -1.85
C ASN A 55 5.31 -11.07 -1.79
N PHE A 56 5.58 -10.42 -2.92
CA PHE A 56 5.86 -8.99 -2.98
C PHE A 56 4.63 -8.16 -2.60
N SER A 57 3.45 -8.49 -3.13
CA SER A 57 2.19 -7.85 -2.71
C SER A 57 1.94 -8.01 -1.21
N LYS A 58 2.20 -9.20 -0.66
CA LYS A 58 2.09 -9.46 0.79
C LYS A 58 3.06 -8.57 1.59
N ARG A 59 4.29 -8.41 1.12
CA ARG A 59 5.28 -7.53 1.76
C ARG A 59 4.83 -6.08 1.73
N VAL A 60 4.42 -5.55 0.58
CA VAL A 60 3.93 -4.17 0.46
C VAL A 60 2.75 -3.90 1.40
N ILE A 61 1.73 -4.76 1.38
CA ILE A 61 0.58 -4.62 2.28
C ILE A 61 1.04 -4.69 3.75
N GLY A 62 1.93 -5.63 4.06
CA GLY A 62 2.55 -5.75 5.38
C GLY A 62 3.25 -4.46 5.82
N SER A 63 4.02 -3.82 4.93
CA SER A 63 4.75 -2.58 5.22
C SER A 63 3.81 -1.43 5.58
N TYR A 64 2.68 -1.30 4.86
CA TYR A 64 1.65 -0.34 5.24
C TYR A 64 1.00 -0.69 6.58
N LEU A 65 0.60 -1.95 6.79
CA LEU A 65 -0.02 -2.39 8.04
C LEU A 65 0.86 -2.15 9.27
N SER A 66 2.18 -2.31 9.13
CA SER A 66 3.16 -2.12 10.21
C SER A 66 3.82 -0.75 10.23
N CYS A 67 3.50 0.15 9.30
CA CYS A 67 4.19 1.43 9.12
C CYS A 67 5.72 1.27 9.05
N SER A 68 6.22 0.29 8.28
CA SER A 68 7.66 -0.02 8.20
C SER A 68 8.00 -0.53 6.81
N PHE A 69 8.85 0.20 6.09
CA PHE A 69 9.19 -0.09 4.69
C PHE A 69 10.66 -0.46 4.58
N ASP A 70 10.92 -1.60 3.94
CA ASP A 70 12.26 -2.02 3.56
C ASP A 70 12.61 -1.50 2.15
N GLN A 71 13.86 -1.70 1.75
CA GLN A 71 14.37 -1.21 0.46
C GLN A 71 13.51 -1.65 -0.73
N ASP A 72 12.97 -2.87 -0.70
CA ASP A 72 12.15 -3.39 -1.81
C ASP A 72 10.73 -2.83 -1.81
N THR A 73 10.18 -2.48 -0.65
CA THR A 73 8.80 -2.00 -0.53
C THR A 73 8.70 -0.47 -0.55
N LEU A 74 9.81 0.26 -0.44
CA LEU A 74 9.86 1.72 -0.55
C LEU A 74 9.29 2.26 -1.87
N VAL A 75 9.42 1.49 -2.97
CA VAL A 75 8.82 1.86 -4.26
C VAL A 75 7.29 2.02 -4.16
N ALA A 76 6.62 1.33 -3.24
CA ALA A 76 5.18 1.47 -3.05
C ALA A 76 4.76 2.86 -2.55
N LEU A 77 5.70 3.64 -2.01
CA LEU A 77 5.43 5.01 -1.54
C LEU A 77 5.28 6.00 -2.69
N THR A 78 5.79 5.69 -3.89
CA THR A 78 5.64 6.52 -5.09
C THR A 78 4.31 6.28 -5.82
N ASN A 79 3.44 5.43 -5.28
CA ASN A 79 2.13 5.14 -5.85
C ASN A 79 1.30 6.41 -6.05
N HIS A 80 0.84 6.66 -7.28
CA HIS A 80 -0.03 7.78 -7.60
C HIS A 80 -1.33 7.79 -6.77
N HIS A 81 -1.83 6.62 -6.37
CA HIS A 81 -2.98 6.49 -5.48
C HIS A 81 -2.75 7.06 -4.07
N ASN A 82 -1.50 7.30 -3.66
CA ASN A 82 -1.22 8.00 -2.41
C ASN A 82 -1.76 9.44 -2.42
N ARG A 83 -2.11 10.01 -3.58
CA ARG A 83 -2.77 11.32 -3.68
C ARG A 83 -4.26 11.29 -3.30
N MET A 84 -4.87 10.10 -3.23
CA MET A 84 -6.31 9.92 -3.08
C MET A 84 -6.80 9.95 -1.63
N THR A 85 -5.89 9.93 -0.63
CA THR A 85 -6.28 9.87 0.78
C THR A 85 -5.61 10.97 1.61
N ASN A 86 -6.30 11.48 2.62
CA ASN A 86 -5.72 12.46 3.54
C ASN A 86 -4.52 11.92 4.32
N SER A 87 -4.49 10.62 4.61
CA SER A 87 -3.40 9.95 5.31
C SER A 87 -2.10 10.00 4.49
N THR A 88 -2.17 9.77 3.18
CA THR A 88 -1.00 9.64 2.30
C THR A 88 -0.73 10.83 1.37
N LYS A 89 -1.67 11.77 1.21
CA LYS A 89 -1.56 12.88 0.23
C LYS A 89 -0.34 13.77 0.45
N LYS A 90 -0.04 14.11 1.70
CA LYS A 90 1.17 14.90 2.05
C LYS A 90 2.46 14.20 1.64
N LEU A 91 2.53 12.87 1.79
CA LEU A 91 3.68 12.09 1.31
C LEU A 91 3.78 12.23 -0.22
N ALA A 92 2.69 11.99 -0.94
CA ALA A 92 2.69 12.05 -2.40
C ALA A 92 3.08 13.43 -2.95
N GLU A 93 2.60 14.50 -2.32
CA GLU A 93 3.00 15.87 -2.62
C GLU A 93 4.50 16.08 -2.35
N CYS A 94 4.97 15.68 -1.17
CA CYS A 94 6.36 15.81 -0.75
C CYS A 94 7.32 15.07 -1.72
N LEU A 95 7.00 13.82 -2.07
CA LEU A 95 7.78 13.03 -3.04
C LEU A 95 7.72 13.62 -4.46
N SER A 96 6.61 14.24 -4.88
CA SER A 96 6.49 14.84 -6.21
C SER A 96 7.34 16.09 -6.42
N THR A 97 7.72 16.77 -5.34
CA THR A 97 8.57 17.97 -5.37
C THR A 97 10.06 17.67 -5.27
N GLN A 98 10.46 16.39 -5.36
CA GLN A 98 11.81 15.94 -5.07
C GLN A 98 12.89 16.62 -5.90
N ARG A 99 13.82 17.25 -5.17
CA ARG A 99 15.07 17.81 -5.70
C ARG A 99 16.33 17.24 -5.03
N SER A 100 16.22 16.56 -3.88
CA SER A 100 17.35 15.98 -3.15
C SER A 100 16.97 14.79 -2.24
N SER A 101 17.94 13.93 -1.93
CA SER A 101 17.76 12.75 -1.06
C SER A 101 17.38 13.10 0.39
N ILE A 102 17.80 14.27 0.89
CA ILE A 102 17.45 14.74 2.24
C ILE A 102 15.94 15.01 2.34
N VAL A 103 15.36 15.61 1.30
CA VAL A 103 13.91 15.85 1.24
C VAL A 103 13.17 14.52 1.22
N TYR A 104 13.63 13.52 0.45
CA TYR A 104 13.06 12.17 0.46
C TYR A 104 12.96 11.61 1.89
N ILE A 105 14.08 11.61 2.62
CA ILE A 105 14.16 11.06 3.98
C ILE A 105 13.20 11.80 4.91
N LYS A 106 13.13 13.13 4.81
CA LYS A 106 12.19 13.92 5.62
C LYS A 106 10.73 13.57 5.32
N CYS A 107 10.35 13.43 4.04
CA CYS A 107 9.00 13.01 3.63
C CYS A 107 8.66 11.64 4.22
N TYR A 108 9.61 10.70 4.14
CA TYR A 108 9.47 9.35 4.66
C TYR A 108 9.26 9.35 6.17
N LEU A 109 10.12 10.04 6.94
CA LEU A 109 10.02 10.10 8.40
C LEU A 109 8.68 10.70 8.85
N GLN A 110 8.23 11.80 8.22
CA GLN A 110 6.93 12.41 8.52
C GLN A 110 5.76 11.47 8.22
N PHE A 111 5.87 10.68 7.15
CA PHE A 111 4.87 9.68 6.81
C PHE A 111 4.83 8.55 7.84
N ILE A 112 5.98 8.05 8.28
CA ILE A 112 6.07 6.99 9.30
C ILE A 112 5.50 7.49 10.64
N GLU A 113 5.89 8.68 11.08
CA GLU A 113 5.36 9.31 12.29
C GLU A 113 3.83 9.42 12.24
N LYS A 114 3.30 9.90 11.12
CA LYS A 114 1.86 9.99 10.91
C LYS A 114 1.18 8.62 10.89
N CYS A 115 1.78 7.61 10.27
CA CYS A 115 1.23 6.26 10.24
C CYS A 115 1.14 5.67 11.65
N GLN A 116 2.21 5.84 12.44
CA GLN A 116 2.32 5.32 13.80
C GLN A 116 1.50 6.11 14.83
N SER A 117 1.16 7.37 14.55
CA SER A 117 0.34 8.18 15.47
C SER A 117 -1.13 7.77 15.51
N HIS A 118 -1.61 6.97 14.55
CA HIS A 118 -2.99 6.51 14.49
C HIS A 118 -3.13 5.16 15.19
N ARG A 119 -4.27 4.93 15.84
CA ARG A 119 -4.54 3.68 16.57
C ARG A 119 -4.77 2.50 15.64
N MET A 120 -5.24 2.75 14.43
CA MET A 120 -5.60 1.72 13.46
C MET A 120 -5.05 2.05 12.08
N THR A 121 -4.40 1.08 11.45
CA THR A 121 -4.09 1.12 10.03
C THR A 121 -5.16 0.39 9.23
N PHE A 122 -5.73 1.06 8.25
CA PHE A 122 -6.72 0.50 7.35
C PHE A 122 -6.23 0.55 5.91
N VAL A 123 -6.02 -0.62 5.32
CA VAL A 123 -5.63 -0.77 3.92
C VAL A 123 -6.83 -1.24 3.12
N LYS A 124 -7.17 -0.53 2.05
CA LYS A 124 -8.09 -1.03 1.01
C LYS A 124 -7.28 -1.49 -0.18
N THR A 125 -7.56 -2.69 -0.68
CA THR A 125 -6.92 -3.21 -1.88
C THR A 125 -7.90 -4.00 -2.74
N ILE A 126 -7.58 -4.12 -4.02
CA ILE A 126 -8.30 -4.96 -4.99
C ILE A 126 -7.35 -5.97 -5.59
N ARG A 127 -7.89 -7.08 -6.12
CA ARG A 127 -7.10 -8.12 -6.82
C ARG A 127 -5.97 -8.69 -5.96
N PHE A 128 -6.20 -8.82 -4.65
CA PHE A 128 -5.25 -9.41 -3.72
C PHE A 128 -5.61 -10.87 -3.46
N HIS A 129 -4.63 -11.77 -3.56
CA HIS A 129 -4.86 -13.20 -3.41
C HIS A 129 -5.33 -13.54 -1.98
N VAL A 130 -6.39 -14.36 -1.87
CA VAL A 130 -6.95 -14.80 -0.59
C VAL A 130 -5.90 -15.52 0.26
N LYS A 131 -5.03 -16.36 -0.37
CA LYS A 131 -3.92 -17.01 0.31
C LYS A 131 -2.95 -15.99 0.95
N SER A 132 -2.59 -14.94 0.22
CA SER A 132 -1.75 -13.86 0.77
C SER A 132 -2.44 -13.09 1.90
N ALA A 133 -3.76 -12.92 1.84
CA ALA A 133 -4.54 -12.32 2.92
C ALA A 133 -4.56 -13.18 4.17
N HIS A 134 -4.73 -14.50 4.01
CA HIS A 134 -4.62 -15.47 5.09
C HIS A 134 -3.22 -15.44 5.74
N ASP A 135 -2.15 -15.46 4.94
CA ASP A 135 -0.77 -15.34 5.45
C ASP A 135 -0.57 -14.06 6.28
N LEU A 136 -1.16 -12.95 5.85
CA LEU A 136 -1.12 -11.70 6.61
C LEU A 136 -1.90 -11.79 7.91
N MET A 137 -3.05 -12.46 7.95
CA MET A 137 -3.80 -12.67 9.19
C MET A 137 -3.03 -13.54 10.19
N VAL A 138 -2.28 -14.54 9.72
CA VAL A 138 -1.38 -15.33 10.57
C VAL A 138 -0.26 -14.46 11.14
N ARG A 139 0.36 -13.60 10.31
CA ARG A 139 1.44 -12.70 10.74
C ARG A 139 0.95 -11.56 11.65
N PHE A 140 -0.26 -11.07 11.42
CA PHE A 140 -0.88 -9.96 12.14
C PHE A 140 -2.18 -10.44 12.79
N PRO A 141 -2.15 -11.04 14.01
CA PRO A 141 -3.33 -11.66 14.61
C PRO A 141 -4.52 -10.74 14.86
N LYS A 142 -4.25 -9.42 14.94
CA LYS A 142 -5.29 -8.37 15.09
C LYS A 142 -5.89 -7.92 13.75
N LEU A 143 -5.34 -8.36 12.62
CA LEU A 143 -5.85 -8.02 11.29
C LEU A 143 -7.21 -8.69 11.06
N LYS A 144 -8.16 -7.88 10.59
CA LYS A 144 -9.48 -8.32 10.13
C LYS A 144 -9.65 -8.00 8.65
N LEU A 145 -10.36 -8.86 7.93
CA LEU A 145 -10.72 -8.70 6.51
C LEU A 145 -12.18 -8.29 6.36
#